data_AF-A0A061J8Z0-F1
#
_entry.id   AF-A0A061J8Z0-F1
#
_cell.length_a   1.000
_cell.length_b   1.000
_cell.length_c   1.000
_cell.angle_alpha   90.00
_cell.angle_beta   90.00
_cell.angle_gamma   90.00
#
_symmetry.space_group_name_H-M   'P 1'
#
loop_
_entity.id
_entity.type
_entity.pdbx_description
1 polymer ?
#
loop_
_entity_poly.entity_id
_entity_poly.type
_entity_poly.pdbx_seq_one_letter_code
_entity_poly.pdbx_strand_id
1 'polypeptide(L)'
;MLVRFSVPEEDLALCGDDAGGSWRAAVPRRVVCVWRDTLRALPAGSGVALHDYLSTRGYTACFAAILRDSGHLVDSGPRETLKFYALTHREAASAAGLCVDPAISVEALRSFGLNAVAPQLSVELASGECAALQEDVARRCNSKGAVMYGYGGAGVVVRMWRLRSHAFAMERAVQEAIVTHRLSGAALRSRVARRLAGCRGRCAGAVGDVGGDAS
;
A
#
# COMPACT_ATOMS: atom_id res chain seq x y z
N MET A 1 -8.21 -0.08 5.18
CA MET A 1 -8.57 0.28 6.56
C MET A 1 -8.06 1.68 6.79
N LEU A 2 -8.96 2.66 6.67
CA LEU A 2 -8.68 4.06 6.95
C LEU A 2 -8.86 4.23 8.46
N VAL A 3 -7.83 4.66 9.18
CA VAL A 3 -7.98 5.07 10.57
C VAL A 3 -7.65 6.55 10.62
N ARG A 4 -8.67 7.36 10.91
CA ARG A 4 -8.56 8.80 11.07
C ARG A 4 -8.23 9.06 12.54
N PHE A 5 -7.00 9.49 12.81
CA PHE A 5 -6.62 9.91 14.17
C PHE A 5 -6.75 11.43 14.24
N SER A 6 -7.83 11.90 14.88
CA SER A 6 -7.85 13.24 15.45
C SER A 6 -7.16 13.09 16.81
N VAL A 7 -5.85 13.36 16.90
CA VAL A 7 -5.15 13.38 18.19
C VAL A 7 -5.02 14.85 18.60
N PRO A 8 -5.73 15.29 19.66
CA PRO A 8 -5.54 16.61 20.25
C PRO A 8 -4.08 16.84 20.65
N GLU A 9 -3.58 18.08 20.57
CA GLU A 9 -2.18 18.40 20.88
C GLU A 9 -1.78 18.03 22.33
N GLU A 10 -2.74 18.06 23.25
CA GLU A 10 -2.57 17.65 24.65
C GLU A 10 -2.22 16.16 24.82
N ASP A 11 -2.61 15.30 23.87
CA ASP A 11 -2.24 13.87 23.87
C ASP A 11 -0.83 13.63 23.28
N LEU A 12 -0.25 14.59 22.55
CA LEU A 12 1.12 14.51 22.05
C LEU A 12 2.15 14.80 23.16
N ALA A 13 1.76 15.54 24.20
CA ALA A 13 2.62 15.88 25.34
C ALA A 13 2.81 14.70 26.32
N LEU A 14 1.91 13.72 26.30
CA LEU A 14 2.02 12.46 27.07
C LEU A 14 2.93 11.41 26.40
N CYS A 15 3.69 11.79 25.36
CA CYS A 15 4.61 10.91 24.63
C CYS A 15 5.93 10.63 25.39
N GLY A 16 5.89 10.50 26.72
CA GLY A 16 6.99 10.08 27.56
C GLY A 16 6.60 8.81 28.33
N ASP A 17 7.34 7.73 28.07
CA ASP A 17 7.41 6.46 28.81
C ASP A 17 6.11 5.87 29.36
N ASP A 18 5.49 4.95 28.60
CA ASP A 18 4.60 3.97 29.22
C ASP A 18 4.82 2.57 28.62
N ALA A 19 5.61 1.78 29.37
CA ALA A 19 5.87 0.38 29.14
C ALA A 19 4.64 -0.45 29.56
N GLY A 20 3.70 -0.67 28.65
CA GLY A 20 2.57 -1.57 28.93
C GLY A 20 1.37 -1.53 27.98
N GLY A 21 1.38 -0.69 26.94
CA GLY A 21 0.25 -0.57 26.02
C GLY A 21 0.07 -1.80 25.12
N SER A 22 -1.15 -2.35 25.07
CA SER A 22 -1.59 -3.30 24.04
C SER A 22 -1.14 -2.84 22.65
N TRP A 23 -0.56 -3.75 21.84
CA TRP A 23 -0.04 -3.45 20.50
C TRP A 23 -1.03 -2.69 19.60
N ARG A 24 -2.33 -2.86 19.83
CA ARG A 24 -3.42 -2.16 19.12
C ARG A 24 -3.46 -0.66 19.40
N ALA A 25 -3.07 -0.22 20.59
CA ALA A 25 -2.93 1.19 20.94
C ALA A 25 -1.55 1.75 20.53
N ALA A 26 -0.52 0.90 20.50
CA ALA A 26 0.84 1.30 20.15
C ALA A 26 1.00 1.67 18.66
N VAL A 27 0.35 0.94 17.74
CA VAL A 27 0.46 1.22 16.29
C VAL A 27 -0.09 2.60 15.90
N PRO A 28 -1.33 2.97 16.27
CA PRO A 28 -1.84 4.34 16.13
C PRO A 28 -0.86 5.41 16.59
N ARG A 29 -0.36 5.28 17.82
CA ARG A 29 0.56 6.24 18.44
C ARG A 29 1.85 6.37 17.64
N ARG A 30 2.44 5.24 17.23
CA ARG A 30 3.64 5.24 16.37
C ARG A 30 3.40 5.93 15.04
N VAL A 31 2.28 5.65 14.37
CA VAL A 31 1.94 6.33 13.10
C VAL A 31 1.85 7.85 13.29
N VAL A 32 1.24 8.31 14.39
CA VAL A 32 1.14 9.74 14.71
C VAL A 32 2.52 10.36 14.96
N CYS A 33 3.40 9.67 15.71
CA CYS A 33 4.79 10.13 15.89
C CYS A 33 5.54 10.25 14.57
N VAL A 34 5.48 9.22 13.71
CA VAL A 34 6.14 9.23 12.39
C VAL A 34 5.56 10.33 11.50
N TRP A 35 4.24 10.57 11.54
CA TRP A 35 3.59 11.66 10.81
C TRP A 35 4.07 13.04 11.28
N ARG A 36 4.11 13.27 12.60
CA ARG A 36 4.63 14.51 13.18
C ARG A 36 6.07 14.76 12.74
N ASP A 37 6.91 13.73 12.81
CA ASP A 37 8.32 13.84 12.43
C ASP A 37 8.46 14.05 10.91
N THR A 38 7.57 13.45 10.10
CA THR A 38 7.46 13.72 8.66
C THR A 38 7.15 15.20 8.40
N LEU A 39 6.15 15.76 9.08
CA LEU A 39 5.76 17.18 8.93
C LEU A 39 6.88 18.14 9.34
N ARG A 40 7.62 17.82 10.42
CA ARG A 40 8.77 18.62 10.89
C ARG A 40 9.94 18.61 9.92
N ALA A 41 10.09 17.52 9.15
CA ALA A 41 11.16 17.38 8.17
C ALA A 41 10.83 18.03 6.81
N LEU A 42 9.59 18.50 6.60
CA LEU A 42 9.22 19.17 5.36
C LEU A 42 9.93 20.54 5.24
N PRO A 43 10.09 21.04 4.00
CA PRO A 43 10.55 22.41 3.79
C PRO A 43 9.66 23.43 4.52
N ALA A 44 10.24 24.56 4.91
CA ALA A 44 9.53 25.62 5.62
C ALA A 44 8.28 26.06 4.84
N GLY A 45 7.14 26.14 5.52
CA GLY A 45 5.85 26.49 4.91
C GLY A 45 5.13 25.35 4.18
N SER A 46 5.81 24.27 3.80
CA SER A 46 5.19 23.15 3.06
C SER A 46 4.13 22.41 3.88
N GLY A 47 4.27 22.33 5.21
CA GLY A 47 3.26 21.70 6.06
C GLY A 47 1.91 22.43 6.04
N VAL A 48 1.94 23.77 6.09
CA VAL A 48 0.73 24.62 5.99
C VAL A 48 0.16 24.55 4.58
N ALA A 49 1.01 24.70 3.56
CA ALA A 49 0.57 24.62 2.17
C ALA A 49 -0.05 23.25 1.81
N LEU A 50 0.50 22.16 2.35
CA LEU A 50 -0.06 20.82 2.21
C LEU A 50 -1.43 20.73 2.88
N HIS A 51 -1.57 21.27 4.10
CA HIS A 51 -2.85 21.29 4.80
C HIS A 51 -3.90 22.05 3.99
N ASP A 52 -3.58 23.25 3.52
CA ASP A 52 -4.49 24.08 2.72
C ASP A 52 -4.87 23.37 1.42
N TYR A 53 -3.89 22.81 0.71
CA TYR A 53 -4.14 22.04 -0.51
C TYR A 53 -5.13 20.88 -0.30
N LEU A 54 -4.91 20.07 0.75
CA LEU A 54 -5.79 18.95 1.06
C LEU A 54 -7.17 19.42 1.52
N SER A 55 -7.24 20.46 2.34
CA SER A 55 -8.49 21.00 2.89
C SER A 55 -9.36 21.64 1.81
N THR A 56 -8.80 22.55 1.01
CA THR A 56 -9.52 23.27 -0.05
C THR A 56 -10.02 22.34 -1.14
N ARG A 57 -9.25 21.32 -1.52
CA ARG A 57 -9.66 20.34 -2.54
C ARG A 57 -10.50 19.19 -1.99
N GLY A 58 -10.68 19.12 -0.68
CA GLY A 58 -11.38 18.01 -0.03
C GLY A 58 -10.67 16.67 -0.26
N TYR A 59 -9.34 16.66 -0.28
CA TYR A 59 -8.52 15.47 -0.48
C TYR A 59 -8.09 14.81 0.83
N THR A 60 -7.83 13.51 0.75
CA THR A 60 -7.18 12.71 1.80
C THR A 60 -5.94 12.06 1.21
N ALA A 61 -4.78 12.32 1.83
CA ALA A 61 -3.53 11.68 1.47
C ALA A 61 -3.46 10.25 2.01
N CYS A 62 -3.25 9.29 1.12
CA CYS A 62 -3.14 7.88 1.45
C CYS A 62 -1.66 7.46 1.55
N PHE A 63 -1.33 6.71 2.60
CA PHE A 63 0.02 6.22 2.84
C PHE A 63 0.05 4.81 3.44
N ALA A 64 1.19 4.14 3.24
CA ALA A 64 1.56 2.94 3.96
C ALA A 64 2.53 3.32 5.07
N ALA A 65 2.17 3.01 6.33
CA ALA A 65 3.08 3.13 7.44
C ALA A 65 4.06 1.95 7.44
N ILE A 66 5.35 2.27 7.39
CA ILE A 66 6.45 1.32 7.52
C ILE A 66 6.98 1.49 8.94
N LEU A 67 6.62 0.54 9.81
CA LEU A 67 6.96 0.57 11.23
C LEU A 67 7.92 -0.58 11.56
N ARG A 68 8.89 -0.32 12.44
CA ARG A 68 9.79 -1.36 12.95
C ARG A 68 8.98 -2.39 13.73
N ASP A 69 9.43 -3.63 13.68
CA ASP A 69 8.88 -4.75 14.45
C ASP A 69 7.40 -5.07 14.14
N SER A 70 6.86 -4.53 13.05
CA SER A 70 5.50 -4.81 12.59
C SER A 70 5.37 -6.15 11.84
N GLY A 71 6.45 -6.94 11.76
CA GLY A 71 6.48 -8.23 11.07
C GLY A 71 6.32 -8.12 9.54
N HIS A 72 6.72 -6.98 8.96
CA HIS A 72 6.77 -6.82 7.50
C HIS A 72 7.78 -7.81 6.89
N LEU A 73 7.33 -8.56 5.88
CA LEU A 73 8.18 -9.49 5.12
C LEU A 73 9.12 -8.76 4.15
N VAL A 74 8.78 -7.53 3.77
CA VAL A 74 9.62 -6.73 2.88
C VAL A 74 10.53 -5.86 3.71
N ASP A 75 11.83 -5.98 3.47
CA ASP A 75 12.82 -5.11 4.06
C ASP A 75 12.67 -3.70 3.52
N SER A 76 12.30 -2.78 4.40
CA SER A 76 12.10 -1.36 4.10
C SER A 76 13.18 -0.49 4.74
N GLY A 77 14.26 -1.11 5.20
CA GLY A 77 15.36 -0.47 5.90
C GLY A 77 15.06 -0.21 7.37
N PRO A 78 16.04 0.39 8.08
CA PRO A 78 15.97 0.53 9.53
C PRO A 78 15.13 1.72 9.99
N ARG A 79 14.58 2.56 9.11
CA ARG A 79 13.84 3.78 9.51
C ARG A 79 12.35 3.58 9.38
N GLU A 80 11.61 4.02 10.39
CA GLU A 80 10.17 4.15 10.27
C GLU A 80 9.84 5.32 9.35
N THR A 81 8.88 5.14 8.47
CA THR A 81 8.48 6.18 7.51
C THR A 81 7.06 5.96 7.05
N LEU A 82 6.44 7.02 6.56
CA LEU A 82 5.20 6.94 5.81
C LEU A 82 5.54 7.00 4.33
N LYS A 83 4.99 6.07 3.54
CA LYS A 83 5.17 6.04 2.09
C LYS A 83 3.85 6.36 1.41
N PHE A 84 3.76 7.52 0.81
CA PHE A 84 2.54 8.06 0.21
C PHE A 84 2.32 7.50 -1.19
N TYR A 85 1.06 7.28 -1.58
CA TYR A 85 0.78 6.64 -2.87
C TYR A 85 -0.47 7.11 -3.61
N ALA A 86 -1.41 7.81 -2.97
CA ALA A 86 -2.61 8.30 -3.65
C ALA A 86 -3.24 9.47 -2.90
N LEU A 87 -4.02 10.28 -3.62
CA LEU A 87 -4.99 11.21 -3.07
C LEU A 87 -6.39 10.67 -3.36
N THR A 88 -7.29 10.71 -2.37
CA THR A 88 -8.70 10.34 -2.55
C THR A 88 -9.58 11.52 -2.21
N HIS A 89 -10.72 11.65 -2.88
CA HIS A 89 -11.75 12.61 -2.50
C HIS A 89 -12.35 12.21 -1.15
N ARG A 90 -12.74 13.21 -0.35
CA ARG A 90 -13.42 13.03 0.94
C ARG A 90 -14.83 12.46 0.75
N GLU A 91 -15.48 12.84 -0.34
CA GLU A 91 -16.81 12.35 -0.72
C GLU A 91 -16.71 10.98 -1.39
N ALA A 92 -17.79 10.20 -1.32
CA ALA A 92 -17.83 8.85 -1.88
C ALA A 92 -17.53 8.86 -3.40
N ALA A 93 -16.95 7.75 -3.89
CA ALA A 93 -16.60 7.57 -5.31
C ALA A 93 -17.83 7.84 -6.20
N SER A 94 -17.84 9.02 -6.83
CA SER A 94 -18.86 9.48 -7.77
C SER A 94 -18.27 9.46 -9.19
N ALA A 95 -18.81 10.29 -10.10
CA ALA A 95 -18.24 10.53 -11.43
C ALA A 95 -16.74 10.91 -11.42
N ALA A 96 -16.18 11.30 -10.27
CA ALA A 96 -14.77 11.60 -10.07
C ALA A 96 -13.83 10.38 -10.02
N GLY A 97 -14.37 9.15 -9.98
CA GLY A 97 -13.58 7.91 -9.91
C GLY A 97 -13.17 7.51 -8.49
N LEU A 98 -12.37 6.44 -8.39
CA LEU A 98 -11.97 5.82 -7.11
C LEU A 98 -10.90 6.61 -6.35
N CYS A 99 -10.02 7.31 -7.07
CA CYS A 99 -9.01 8.19 -6.52
C CYS A 99 -8.62 9.24 -7.58
N VAL A 100 -7.92 10.28 -7.13
CA VAL A 100 -7.23 11.20 -8.05
C VAL A 100 -6.22 10.40 -8.86
N ASP A 101 -5.97 10.83 -10.10
CA ASP A 101 -4.94 10.24 -10.95
C ASP A 101 -3.64 9.97 -10.14
N PRO A 102 -3.09 8.73 -10.17
CA PRO A 102 -1.90 8.37 -9.42
C PRO A 102 -0.65 9.19 -9.74
N ALA A 103 -0.44 9.58 -11.01
CA ALA A 103 0.71 10.40 -11.38
C ALA A 103 0.57 11.81 -10.80
N ILE A 104 -0.60 12.42 -10.96
CA ILE A 104 -0.92 13.73 -10.36
C ILE A 104 -0.82 13.67 -8.83
N SER A 105 -1.34 12.61 -8.22
CA SER A 105 -1.32 12.41 -6.77
C SER A 105 0.11 12.37 -6.24
N VAL A 106 0.97 11.54 -6.86
CA VAL A 106 2.36 11.41 -6.44
C VAL A 106 3.12 12.71 -6.67
N GLU A 107 2.96 13.34 -7.83
CA GLU A 107 3.65 14.57 -8.16
C GLU A 107 3.31 15.68 -7.15
N ALA A 108 2.02 15.87 -6.86
CA ALA A 108 1.58 16.83 -5.86
C ALA A 108 2.14 16.50 -4.46
N LEU A 109 2.10 15.24 -4.03
CA LEU A 109 2.64 14.88 -2.71
C LEU A 109 4.16 15.10 -2.63
N ARG A 110 4.90 14.82 -3.72
CA ARG A 110 6.34 15.07 -3.81
C ARG A 110 6.69 16.54 -3.81
N SER A 111 5.89 17.40 -4.42
CA SER A 111 6.16 18.84 -4.47
C SER A 111 6.13 19.47 -3.06
N PHE A 112 5.37 18.90 -2.12
CA PHE A 112 5.40 19.29 -0.71
C PHE A 112 6.59 18.70 0.08
N GLY A 113 7.38 17.81 -0.53
CA GLY A 113 8.52 17.13 0.11
C GLY A 113 8.17 15.78 0.75
N LEU A 114 6.99 15.21 0.48
CA LEU A 114 6.62 13.90 1.04
C LEU A 114 7.29 12.74 0.29
N ASN A 115 7.58 11.68 1.04
CA ASN A 115 8.10 10.41 0.50
C ASN A 115 6.99 9.63 -0.23
N ALA A 116 6.76 9.95 -1.50
CA ALA A 116 5.77 9.27 -2.33
C ALA A 116 6.39 8.25 -3.30
N VAL A 117 5.66 7.16 -3.54
CA VAL A 117 6.02 6.09 -4.51
C VAL A 117 6.30 6.68 -5.90
N ALA A 118 7.16 6.05 -6.71
CA ALA A 118 7.31 6.43 -8.10
C ALA A 118 6.24 5.75 -8.96
N PRO A 119 5.40 6.48 -9.71
CA PRO A 119 4.51 5.87 -10.68
C PRO A 119 5.35 5.26 -11.81
N GLN A 120 4.88 4.14 -12.34
CA GLN A 120 5.37 3.61 -13.61
C GLN A 120 4.50 4.14 -14.75
N LEU A 121 5.03 4.05 -15.97
CA LEU A 121 4.34 4.50 -17.18
C LEU A 121 3.02 3.76 -17.39
N SER A 122 2.04 4.47 -17.95
CA SER A 122 0.76 3.88 -18.34
C SER A 122 0.98 2.88 -19.47
N VAL A 123 0.39 1.69 -19.33
CA VAL A 123 0.43 0.61 -20.31
C VAL A 123 -0.98 0.24 -20.72
N GLU A 124 -1.17 -0.11 -22.00
CA GLU A 124 -2.47 -0.56 -22.50
C GLU A 124 -2.83 -1.94 -21.93
N LEU A 125 -4.08 -2.13 -21.52
CA LEU A 125 -4.55 -3.41 -20.98
C LEU A 125 -4.53 -4.49 -22.08
N ALA A 126 -4.16 -5.72 -21.71
CA ALA A 126 -4.03 -6.86 -22.65
C ALA A 126 -2.95 -6.70 -23.75
N SER A 127 -2.10 -5.67 -23.66
CA SER A 127 -0.89 -5.57 -24.48
C SER A 127 0.21 -6.55 -24.03
N GLY A 128 1.14 -6.86 -24.94
CA GLY A 128 2.35 -7.63 -24.60
C GLY A 128 3.21 -6.93 -23.55
N GLU A 129 3.23 -5.60 -23.52
CA GLU A 129 3.92 -4.79 -22.51
C GLU A 129 3.30 -4.97 -21.12
N CYS A 130 1.96 -4.98 -21.04
CA CYS A 130 1.25 -5.25 -19.79
C CYS A 130 1.52 -6.67 -19.28
N ALA A 131 1.57 -7.67 -20.17
CA ALA A 131 1.95 -9.03 -19.79
C ALA A 131 3.40 -9.12 -19.29
N ALA A 132 4.34 -8.46 -19.98
CA ALA A 132 5.74 -8.41 -19.57
C ALA A 132 5.91 -7.71 -18.21
N LEU A 133 5.17 -6.62 -17.96
CA LEU A 133 5.16 -5.92 -16.68
C LEU A 133 4.60 -6.81 -15.55
N GLN A 134 3.50 -7.51 -15.80
CA GLN A 134 2.90 -8.42 -14.81
C GLN A 134 3.88 -9.51 -14.40
N GLU A 135 4.54 -10.11 -15.38
CA GLU A 135 5.52 -11.16 -15.17
C GLU A 135 6.79 -10.63 -14.48
N ASP A 136 7.27 -9.43 -14.83
CA ASP A 136 8.35 -8.77 -14.10
C ASP A 136 7.99 -8.58 -12.61
N VAL A 137 6.82 -7.99 -12.33
CA VAL A 137 6.34 -7.78 -10.95
C VAL A 137 6.20 -9.10 -10.20
N ALA A 138 5.74 -10.16 -10.87
CA ALA A 138 5.56 -11.49 -10.29
C ALA A 138 6.89 -12.11 -9.83
N ARG A 139 7.98 -11.86 -10.56
CA ARG A 139 9.32 -12.38 -10.25
C ARG A 139 10.12 -11.57 -9.23
N ARG A 140 9.72 -10.34 -8.90
CA ARG A 140 10.47 -9.49 -7.96
C ARG A 140 10.60 -10.14 -6.58
N CYS A 141 11.83 -10.23 -6.09
CA CYS A 141 12.12 -10.57 -4.69
C CYS A 141 12.07 -9.30 -3.82
N ASN A 142 11.91 -9.47 -2.49
CA ASN A 142 11.82 -8.36 -1.53
C ASN A 142 10.81 -7.26 -1.94
N SER A 143 9.66 -7.68 -2.48
CA SER A 143 8.61 -6.78 -2.93
C SER A 143 7.26 -7.43 -2.70
N LYS A 144 6.26 -6.66 -2.22
CA LYS A 144 4.88 -7.16 -2.12
C LYS A 144 4.24 -7.36 -3.50
N GLY A 145 4.77 -6.68 -4.52
CA GLY A 145 4.21 -6.57 -5.85
C GLY A 145 3.84 -5.12 -6.19
N ALA A 146 2.80 -4.92 -7.00
CA ALA A 146 2.35 -3.63 -7.49
C ALA A 146 0.83 -3.44 -7.33
N VAL A 147 0.40 -2.19 -7.32
CA VAL A 147 -1.02 -1.80 -7.44
C VAL A 147 -1.22 -1.26 -8.84
N MET A 148 -2.19 -1.81 -9.56
CA MET A 148 -2.56 -1.39 -10.90
C MET A 148 -3.80 -0.52 -10.83
N TYR A 149 -3.80 0.54 -11.62
CA TYR A 149 -4.90 1.50 -11.75
C TYR A 149 -5.46 1.40 -13.17
N GLY A 150 -6.75 1.08 -13.28
CA GLY A 150 -7.47 1.01 -14.54
C GLY A 150 -8.25 2.30 -14.77
N TYR A 151 -8.00 2.94 -15.91
CA TYR A 151 -8.67 4.16 -16.33
C TYR A 151 -9.90 3.83 -17.19
N GLY A 152 -10.99 4.56 -16.98
CA GLY A 152 -12.16 4.55 -17.85
C GLY A 152 -12.02 5.55 -19.00
N GLY A 153 -13.02 5.60 -19.88
CA GLY A 153 -13.01 6.47 -21.08
C GLY A 153 -12.90 7.98 -20.80
N ALA A 154 -13.21 8.43 -19.58
CA ALA A 154 -13.05 9.82 -19.16
C ALA A 154 -11.69 10.13 -18.50
N GLY A 155 -10.72 9.20 -18.56
CA GLY A 155 -9.42 9.37 -17.91
C GLY A 155 -9.46 9.28 -16.38
N VAL A 156 -10.58 8.83 -15.81
CA VAL A 156 -10.76 8.65 -14.37
C VAL A 156 -10.41 7.22 -13.95
N VAL A 157 -9.87 7.04 -12.74
CA VAL A 157 -9.59 5.71 -12.20
C VAL A 157 -10.89 5.02 -11.83
N VAL A 158 -11.25 3.95 -12.54
CA VAL A 158 -12.48 3.17 -12.30
C VAL A 158 -12.22 1.82 -11.65
N ARG A 159 -10.97 1.33 -11.70
CA ARG A 159 -10.60 0.03 -11.15
C ARG A 159 -9.23 0.08 -10.49
N MET A 160 -9.07 -0.69 -9.42
CA MET A 160 -7.77 -0.95 -8.81
C MET A 160 -7.65 -2.45 -8.52
N TRP A 161 -6.48 -3.01 -8.80
CA TRP A 161 -6.17 -4.39 -8.42
C TRP A 161 -4.71 -4.53 -8.03
N ARG A 162 -4.38 -5.64 -7.35
CA ARG A 162 -3.03 -5.89 -6.85
C ARG A 162 -2.40 -7.02 -7.63
N LEU A 163 -1.22 -6.77 -8.18
CA LEU A 163 -0.31 -7.80 -8.64
C LEU A 163 0.62 -8.14 -7.49
N ARG A 164 0.71 -9.42 -7.14
CA ARG A 164 1.58 -9.86 -6.03
C ARG A 164 2.81 -10.55 -6.60
N SER A 165 3.96 -10.32 -5.99
CA SER A 165 5.13 -11.14 -6.28
C SER A 165 4.94 -12.56 -5.76
N HIS A 166 5.51 -13.54 -6.46
CA HIS A 166 5.46 -14.94 -6.06
C HIS A 166 6.20 -15.17 -4.74
N ALA A 167 7.38 -14.56 -4.59
CA ALA A 167 8.20 -14.67 -3.38
C ALA A 167 7.40 -14.21 -2.14
N PHE A 168 6.82 -13.01 -2.18
CA PHE A 168 6.05 -12.49 -1.05
C PHE A 168 4.80 -13.32 -0.77
N ALA A 169 4.08 -13.76 -1.81
CA ALA A 169 2.90 -14.60 -1.63
C ALA A 169 3.25 -15.94 -0.95
N MET A 170 4.40 -16.51 -1.27
CA MET A 170 4.91 -17.74 -0.66
C MET A 170 5.35 -17.52 0.78
N GLU A 171 6.17 -16.50 1.05
CA GLU A 171 6.61 -16.14 2.39
C GLU A 171 5.43 -15.87 3.32
N ARG A 172 4.40 -15.15 2.82
CA ARG A 172 3.19 -14.88 3.60
C ARG A 172 2.43 -16.15 3.92
N ALA A 173 2.31 -17.07 2.96
CA ALA A 173 1.65 -18.36 3.18
C ALA A 173 2.43 -19.24 4.18
N VAL A 174 3.77 -19.20 4.16
CA VAL A 174 4.64 -19.88 5.12
C VAL A 174 4.47 -19.27 6.51
N GLN A 175 4.52 -17.94 6.61
CA GLN A 175 4.34 -17.22 7.87
C GLN A 175 2.97 -17.52 8.49
N GLU A 176 1.89 -17.56 7.70
CA GLU A 176 0.56 -17.94 8.16
C GLU A 176 0.52 -19.41 8.64
N ALA A 177 1.16 -20.33 7.91
CA ALA A 177 1.29 -21.73 8.32
C ALA A 177 2.00 -21.87 9.67
N ILE A 178 3.04 -21.07 9.92
CA ILE A 178 3.79 -21.09 11.18
C ILE A 178 3.00 -20.40 12.30
N VAL A 179 2.53 -19.18 12.09
CA VAL A 179 1.96 -18.33 13.15
C VAL A 179 0.55 -18.77 13.51
N THR A 180 -0.30 -18.98 12.49
CA THR A 180 -1.72 -19.30 12.70
C THR A 180 -1.92 -20.80 12.93
N HIS A 181 -1.33 -21.63 12.07
CA HIS A 181 -1.53 -23.08 12.13
C HIS A 181 -0.48 -23.83 12.96
N ARG A 182 0.50 -23.12 13.53
CA ARG A 182 1.55 -23.67 14.40
C ARG A 182 2.29 -24.86 13.77
N LEU A 183 2.39 -24.89 12.44
CA LEU A 183 3.07 -25.96 11.72
C LEU A 183 4.58 -25.80 11.81
N SER A 184 5.27 -26.92 11.98
CA SER A 184 6.73 -26.99 12.03
C SER A 184 7.25 -28.30 11.39
N GLY A 185 8.57 -28.39 11.22
CA GLY A 185 9.24 -29.62 10.76
C GLY A 185 8.71 -30.17 9.44
N ALA A 186 8.45 -31.48 9.40
CA ALA A 186 8.00 -32.18 8.19
C ALA A 186 6.62 -31.71 7.70
N ALA A 187 5.69 -31.39 8.61
CA ALA A 187 4.35 -30.94 8.25
C ALA A 187 4.36 -29.60 7.52
N LEU A 188 5.21 -28.66 7.97
CA LEU A 188 5.42 -27.39 7.29
C LEU A 188 6.05 -27.59 5.90
N ARG A 189 7.11 -28.41 5.79
CA ARG A 189 7.76 -28.68 4.50
C ARG A 189 6.78 -29.26 3.47
N SER A 190 5.96 -30.23 3.87
CA SER A 190 4.94 -30.82 3.01
C SER A 190 3.88 -29.80 2.56
N ARG A 191 3.45 -28.90 3.46
CA ARG A 191 2.49 -27.81 3.13
C ARG A 191 3.08 -26.85 2.10
N VAL A 192 4.35 -26.46 2.26
CA VAL A 192 5.06 -25.56 1.36
C VAL A 192 5.28 -26.21 0.00
N ALA A 193 5.71 -27.48 -0.05
CA ALA A 193 5.89 -28.23 -1.28
C ALA A 193 4.59 -28.30 -2.11
N ARG A 194 3.44 -28.59 -1.47
CA ARG A 194 2.13 -28.57 -2.13
C ARG A 194 1.76 -27.19 -2.69
N ARG A 195 2.07 -26.11 -1.96
CA ARG A 195 1.85 -24.73 -2.41
C ARG A 195 2.71 -24.39 -3.64
N LEU A 196 3.99 -24.76 -3.62
CA LEU A 196 4.91 -24.56 -4.74
C LEU A 196 4.46 -25.32 -5.99
N ALA A 197 4.03 -26.58 -5.83
CA ALA A 197 3.47 -27.38 -6.92
C ALA A 197 2.22 -26.73 -7.54
N GLY A 198 1.31 -26.21 -6.71
CA GLY A 198 0.10 -25.51 -7.16
C GLY A 198 0.34 -24.10 -7.71
N CYS A 199 1.49 -23.47 -7.46
CA CYS A 199 1.84 -22.18 -8.06
C CYS A 199 2.24 -22.31 -9.54
N ARG A 200 2.82 -23.45 -9.95
CA ARG A 200 3.07 -23.74 -11.37
C ARG A 200 1.80 -23.76 -12.22
N GLY A 201 0.66 -24.20 -11.66
CA GLY A 201 -0.63 -24.25 -12.36
C GLY A 201 -1.41 -22.93 -12.41
N ARG A 202 -1.16 -21.98 -11.49
CA ARG A 202 -1.87 -20.68 -11.44
C ARG A 202 -1.28 -19.60 -12.34
N CYS A 203 -0.06 -19.80 -12.85
CA CYS A 203 0.54 -18.89 -13.85
C CYS A 203 -0.16 -18.99 -15.22
N ALA A 204 -1.00 -20.02 -15.44
CA ALA A 204 -1.79 -20.19 -16.66
C ALA A 204 -3.23 -19.63 -16.57
N GLY A 205 -3.68 -19.19 -15.39
CA GLY A 205 -5.10 -18.86 -15.13
C GLY A 205 -5.40 -17.39 -14.80
N ALA A 206 -4.43 -16.48 -14.96
CA ALA A 206 -4.65 -15.03 -14.76
C ALA A 206 -5.05 -14.30 -16.06
N VAL A 207 -5.56 -15.04 -17.04
CA VAL A 207 -6.18 -14.52 -18.26
C VAL A 207 -7.53 -15.23 -18.40
N GLY A 208 -8.63 -14.50 -18.22
CA GLY A 208 -9.99 -15.00 -18.46
C GLY A 208 -10.90 -14.92 -17.24
N ASP A 209 -11.48 -13.73 -17.02
CA ASP A 209 -12.94 -13.66 -16.83
C ASP A 209 -13.41 -12.25 -17.20
N VAL A 210 -13.59 -12.03 -18.50
CA VAL A 210 -14.45 -10.95 -19.01
C VAL A 210 -15.84 -11.57 -19.10
N GLY A 211 -16.54 -11.58 -17.97
CA GLY A 211 -17.97 -11.85 -17.94
C GLY A 211 -18.71 -10.66 -18.55
N GLY A 212 -18.94 -10.72 -19.86
CA GLY A 212 -19.99 -9.95 -20.51
C GLY A 212 -21.30 -10.65 -20.27
N ASP A 213 -22.16 -10.05 -19.44
CA ASP A 213 -23.59 -10.29 -19.42
C ASP A 213 -24.28 -8.94 -19.28
N ALA A 214 -24.80 -8.45 -20.39
CA ALA A 214 -25.94 -7.56 -20.44
C ALA A 214 -26.65 -7.86 -21.76
N SER A 215 -27.73 -8.63 -21.65
CA SER A 215 -28.76 -8.77 -22.67
C SER A 215 -29.39 -7.42 -23.01
#